data_AF-A0A9E3BKN1-F1
#
_entry.id   AF-A0A9E3BKN1-F1
#
_cell.length_a   1.000
_cell.length_b   1.000
_cell.length_c   1.000
_cell.angle_alpha   90.00
_cell.angle_beta   90.00
_cell.angle_gamma   90.00
#
_symmetry.space_group_name_H-M   'P 1'
#
loop_
_entity.id
_entity.type
_entity.pdbx_description
1 polymer ?
#
loop_
_entity_poly.entity_id
_entity_poly.type
_entity_poly.pdbx_seq_one_letter_code
_entity_poly.pdbx_strand_id
1 'polypeptide(L)'
;MTRDELFASIVATGPGRDDLVYLERSGDAYHWRKVTDAEIPSSTAAPDVWMLFTADWPLDEPARLREFFDDLLAELESMADTADRCRWPIDEPWPHHH
;
A
#
# COMPACT_ATOMS: atom_id res chain seq x y z
N MET A 1 -3.08 10.26 -8.09
CA MET A 1 -3.81 9.44 -9.08
C MET A 1 -5.13 9.00 -8.46
N THR A 2 -6.19 8.86 -9.25
CA THR A 2 -7.41 8.16 -8.82
C THR A 2 -7.18 6.64 -8.78
N ARG A 3 -8.13 5.87 -8.24
CA ARG A 3 -8.07 4.39 -8.20
C ARG A 3 -7.91 3.77 -9.60
N ASP A 4 -8.67 4.24 -10.58
CA ASP A 4 -8.61 3.71 -11.94
C ASP A 4 -7.32 4.14 -12.67
N GLU A 5 -6.84 5.36 -12.45
CA GLU A 5 -5.54 5.80 -12.98
C GLU A 5 -4.38 5.00 -12.40
N LEU A 6 -4.44 4.71 -11.09
CA LEU A 6 -3.46 3.87 -10.40
C LEU A 6 -3.44 2.47 -11.01
N PHE A 7 -4.61 1.84 -11.15
CA PHE A 7 -4.74 0.52 -11.77
C PHE A 7 -4.14 0.51 -13.18
N ALA A 8 -4.56 1.45 -14.03
CA ALA A 8 -4.06 1.54 -15.40
C ALA A 8 -2.53 1.76 -15.46
N SER A 9 -1.99 2.57 -14.55
CA SER A 9 -0.55 2.83 -14.46
C SER A 9 0.25 1.59 -14.06
N ILE A 10 -0.23 0.82 -13.07
CA ILE A 10 0.39 -0.43 -12.64
C ILE A 10 0.37 -1.46 -13.77
N VAL A 11 -0.78 -1.65 -14.41
CA VAL A 11 -0.94 -2.57 -15.54
C VAL A 11 0.00 -2.20 -16.69
N ALA A 12 0.08 -0.91 -17.04
CA ALA A 12 0.96 -0.43 -18.10
C ALA A 12 2.45 -0.64 -17.78
N THR A 13 2.81 -0.63 -16.50
CA THR A 13 4.20 -0.82 -16.07
C THR A 13 4.59 -2.29 -15.95
N GLY A 14 3.63 -3.16 -15.63
CA GLY A 14 3.83 -4.60 -15.50
C GLY A 14 4.93 -5.00 -14.49
N PRO A 15 4.78 -4.69 -13.19
CA PRO A 15 5.72 -5.15 -12.17
C PRO A 15 5.83 -6.68 -12.15
N GLY A 16 7.06 -7.19 -12.08
CA GLY A 16 7.34 -8.61 -11.91
C GLY A 16 7.18 -9.06 -10.46
N ARG A 17 7.28 -10.38 -10.25
CA ARG A 17 7.17 -11.01 -8.93
C ARG A 17 8.17 -10.48 -7.90
N ASP A 18 9.40 -10.24 -8.35
CA ASP A 18 10.51 -9.80 -7.50
C ASP A 18 10.68 -8.27 -7.49
N ASP A 19 9.83 -7.54 -8.23
CA ASP A 19 9.85 -6.08 -8.22
C ASP A 19 9.26 -5.56 -6.91
N LEU A 20 10.04 -4.77 -6.20
CA LEU A 20 9.59 -4.09 -5.00
C LEU A 20 8.69 -2.90 -5.38
N VAL A 21 7.48 -2.85 -4.83
CA VAL A 21 6.49 -1.81 -5.12
C VAL A 21 6.22 -1.00 -3.87
N TYR A 22 6.34 0.32 -4.00
CA TYR A 22 5.89 1.29 -3.02
C TYR A 22 4.52 1.83 -3.45
N LEU A 23 3.54 1.82 -2.54
CA LEU A 23 2.21 2.37 -2.74
C LEU A 23 1.83 3.22 -1.53
N GLU A 24 1.29 4.41 -1.78
CA GLU A 24 0.81 5.32 -0.74
C GLU A 24 -0.54 5.96 -1.10
N ARG A 25 -1.26 6.39 -0.05
CA ARG A 25 -2.48 7.19 -0.14
C ARG A 25 -2.28 8.49 0.65
N SER A 26 -2.77 9.60 0.11
CA SER A 26 -2.76 10.92 0.74
C SER A 26 -4.04 11.66 0.36
N GLY A 27 -4.95 11.82 1.32
CA GLY A 27 -6.32 12.22 1.05
C GLY A 27 -6.96 11.26 0.04
N ASP A 28 -7.56 11.79 -1.01
CA ASP A 28 -8.22 10.98 -2.04
C ASP A 28 -7.28 10.59 -3.21
N ALA A 29 -5.97 10.82 -3.06
CA ALA A 29 -4.98 10.55 -4.10
C ALA A 29 -4.07 9.39 -3.72
N TYR A 30 -3.75 8.56 -4.73
CA TYR A 30 -2.72 7.53 -4.62
C TYR A 30 -1.48 7.92 -5.40
N HIS A 31 -0.35 7.39 -4.94
CA HIS A 31 0.93 7.47 -5.64
C HIS A 31 1.67 6.14 -5.46
N TRP A 32 2.38 5.72 -6.50
CA TRP A 32 3.05 4.42 -6.50
C TRP A 32 4.28 4.44 -7.40
N ARG A 33 5.17 3.47 -7.19
CA ARG A 33 6.34 3.24 -8.04
C ARG A 33 6.98 1.89 -7.76
N LYS A 34 7.76 1.40 -8.73
CA LYS A 34 8.75 0.36 -8.49
C LYS A 34 9.96 0.96 -7.79
N VAL A 35 10.36 0.36 -6.68
CA VAL A 35 11.55 0.75 -5.94
C VAL A 35 12.74 0.04 -6.57
N THR A 36 13.75 0.83 -6.91
CA THR A 36 15.08 0.33 -7.28
C THR A 36 16.05 0.67 -6.15
N ASP A 37 17.18 -0.03 -6.07
CA ASP A 37 18.15 0.03 -4.94
C ASP A 37 18.61 1.45 -4.52
N ALA A 38 18.34 2.49 -5.31
CA ALA A 38 18.85 3.83 -5.08
C ALA A 38 17.96 4.76 -4.23
N GLU A 39 16.63 4.57 -4.14
CA GLU A 39 15.77 5.67 -3.65
C GLU A 39 14.46 5.21 -2.97
N ILE A 40 14.43 5.30 -1.63
CA ILE A 40 13.19 5.56 -0.88
C ILE A 40 13.22 7.05 -0.45
N PRO A 41 12.79 8.02 -1.27
CA PRO A 41 12.57 9.38 -0.83
C PRO A 41 11.62 9.40 0.35
N SER A 42 12.06 10.06 1.41
CA SER A 42 11.16 10.58 2.43
C SER A 42 10.31 11.66 1.76
N SER A 43 9.01 11.41 1.59
CA SER A 43 8.09 12.48 1.24
C SER A 43 8.21 13.62 2.26
N THR A 44 8.14 14.88 1.81
CA THR A 44 8.14 16.06 2.70
C THR A 44 6.90 16.14 3.59
N ALA A 45 5.84 15.40 3.24
CA ALA A 45 4.65 15.17 4.06
C ALA A 45 4.42 13.66 4.18
N ALA A 46 4.25 13.16 5.42
CA ALA A 46 3.95 11.75 5.63
C ALA A 46 2.59 11.41 4.97
N PRO A 47 2.51 10.34 4.15
CA PRO A 47 1.24 9.89 3.61
C PRO A 47 0.32 9.41 4.75
N ASP A 48 -0.99 9.35 4.50
CA ASP A 48 -1.95 8.81 5.47
C ASP A 48 -1.62 7.34 5.76
N VAL A 49 -1.33 6.61 4.69
CA VAL A 49 -0.88 5.21 4.71
C VAL A 49 0.03 4.93 3.54
N TRP A 50 0.93 3.97 3.75
CA TRP A 50 1.81 3.45 2.72
C TRP A 50 2.13 1.99 3.00
N MET A 51 2.58 1.29 1.96
CA MET A 51 3.13 -0.04 2.06
C MET A 51 4.23 -0.27 1.03
N LEU A 52 5.11 -1.20 1.36
CA LEU A 52 6.21 -1.64 0.53
C LEU A 52 6.15 -3.17 0.44
N PHE A 53 5.99 -3.70 -0.77
CA PHE A 53 5.68 -5.11 -0.96
C PHE A 53 6.17 -5.64 -2.31
N THR A 54 6.30 -6.96 -2.41
CA THR A 54 6.44 -7.72 -3.65
C THR A 54 5.20 -8.58 -3.82
N ALA A 55 4.73 -8.77 -5.05
CA ALA A 55 3.53 -9.58 -5.32
C ALA A 55 3.65 -10.34 -6.64
N ASP A 56 2.98 -11.49 -6.71
CA ASP A 56 2.83 -12.24 -7.95
C ASP A 56 1.63 -11.70 -8.73
N TRP A 57 1.87 -10.70 -9.58
CA TRP A 57 0.82 -9.98 -10.30
C TRP A 57 0.18 -10.87 -11.38
N PRO A 58 -1.15 -11.13 -11.34
CA PRO A 58 -1.83 -11.97 -12.34
C PRO A 58 -2.12 -11.18 -13.64
N LEU A 59 -1.07 -10.66 -14.29
CA LEU A 59 -1.19 -9.76 -15.45
C LEU A 59 -1.88 -10.41 -16.67
N ASP A 60 -1.80 -11.73 -16.78
CA ASP A 60 -2.43 -12.51 -17.86
C ASP A 60 -3.92 -12.81 -17.62
N GLU A 61 -4.45 -12.50 -16.44
CA GLU A 61 -5.83 -12.80 -16.03
C GLU A 61 -6.58 -11.51 -15.62
N PRO A 62 -7.15 -10.73 -16.56
CA PRO A 62 -7.67 -9.39 -16.27
C PRO A 62 -8.73 -9.30 -15.16
N ALA A 63 -9.59 -10.31 -15.03
CA ALA A 63 -10.60 -10.37 -13.98
C ALA A 63 -9.95 -10.55 -12.60
N ARG A 64 -9.03 -11.52 -12.50
CA ARG A 64 -8.27 -11.80 -11.28
C ARG A 64 -7.34 -10.64 -10.90
N LEU A 65 -6.80 -9.94 -11.89
CA LEU A 65 -6.00 -8.73 -11.68
C LEU A 65 -6.79 -7.59 -11.06
N ARG A 66 -8.05 -7.42 -11.49
CA ARG A 66 -8.95 -6.43 -10.89
C ARG A 66 -9.29 -6.78 -9.45
N GLU A 67 -9.66 -8.03 -9.18
CA GLU A 67 -9.93 -8.52 -7.82
C GLU A 67 -8.71 -8.36 -6.90
N PHE A 68 -7.54 -8.81 -7.36
CA PHE A 68 -6.27 -8.66 -6.63
C PHE A 68 -5.98 -7.19 -6.29
N PHE A 69 -6.16 -6.28 -7.26
CA PHE A 69 -5.94 -4.86 -7.04
C PHE A 69 -6.95 -4.26 -6.06
N ASP A 70 -8.20 -4.70 -6.13
CA ASP A 70 -9.25 -4.22 -5.25
C ASP A 70 -9.01 -4.63 -3.79
N ASP A 71 -8.58 -5.88 -3.57
CA ASP A 71 -8.15 -6.40 -2.27
C ASP A 71 -6.91 -5.65 -1.76
N LEU A 72 -5.89 -5.48 -2.61
CA LEU A 72 -4.67 -4.75 -2.29
C LEU A 72 -4.97 -3.33 -1.78
N LEU A 73 -5.90 -2.64 -2.43
CA LEU A 73 -6.25 -1.28 -2.05
C LEU A 73 -7.10 -1.23 -0.78
N ALA A 74 -7.99 -2.22 -0.58
CA ALA A 74 -8.75 -2.37 0.66
C ALA A 74 -7.82 -2.62 1.86
N GLU A 75 -6.78 -3.45 1.69
CA GLU A 75 -5.75 -3.66 2.71
C GLU A 75 -5.00 -2.37 3.04
N LEU A 76 -4.56 -1.63 2.01
CA LEU A 76 -3.91 -0.31 2.20
C LEU A 76 -4.81 0.66 2.98
N GLU A 77 -6.07 0.80 2.57
CA GLU A 77 -7.03 1.72 3.17
C GLU A 77 -7.41 1.31 4.59
N SER A 78 -7.44 0.02 4.90
CA SER A 78 -7.71 -0.48 6.26
C SER A 78 -6.68 0.00 7.28
N MET A 79 -5.44 0.28 6.84
CA MET A 79 -4.40 0.83 7.70
C MET A 79 -4.64 2.30 8.06
N ALA A 80 -5.44 3.03 7.27
CA ALA A 80 -5.67 4.47 7.45
C ALA A 80 -6.67 4.74 8.57
N ASP A 81 -7.57 3.79 8.82
CA ASP A 81 -8.59 3.83 9.88
C ASP A 81 -8.05 3.35 11.25
N THR A 82 -6.73 3.31 11.41
CA THR A 82 -6.14 2.87 12.68
C THR A 82 -5.93 4.06 13.60
N ALA A 83 -6.93 4.31 14.43
CA ALA A 83 -6.69 4.80 15.78
C ALA A 83 -5.61 3.92 16.42
N ASP A 84 -4.36 4.38 16.36
CA ASP A 84 -3.14 3.89 17.01
C ASP A 84 -3.18 2.42 17.49
N ARG A 85 -3.50 1.47 16.60
CA ARG A 85 -3.78 0.06 16.97
C ARG A 85 -2.56 -0.65 17.57
N CYS A 86 -1.37 -0.12 17.30
CA CYS A 86 -0.10 -0.62 17.81
C CYS A 86 0.43 0.17 19.02
N ARG A 87 -0.23 1.28 19.39
CA ARG A 87 0.15 2.03 20.59
C ARG A 87 -0.81 1.67 21.70
N TRP A 88 -0.22 1.04 22.71
CA TRP A 88 -0.87 0.90 24.01
C TRP A 88 -1.25 2.31 24.52
N PRO A 89 -2.52 2.56 24.90
CA PRO A 89 -2.89 3.83 25.48
C PRO A 89 -1.96 4.17 26.65
N ILE A 90 -1.40 5.39 26.67
CA ILE A 90 -0.44 5.80 27.71
C ILE A 90 -1.02 5.63 29.12
N ASP A 91 -2.34 5.76 29.24
CA ASP A 91 -3.08 5.69 30.50
C ASP A 91 -3.45 4.26 30.92
N GLU A 92 -3.11 3.23 30.13
CA GLU A 92 -3.39 1.83 30.45
C GLU A 92 -2.13 1.10 30.95
N PRO A 93 -2.21 0.25 31.99
CA PRO A 93 -1.07 -0.58 32.42
C PRO A 93 -0.78 -1.71 31.43
N TRP A 94 0.49 -1.91 31.08
CA TRP A 94 1.01 -2.97 30.18
C TRP A 94 0.45 -4.37 30.56
N PRO A 95 0.13 -5.27 29.61
CA PRO A 95 -0.93 -6.28 29.75
C PRO A 95 -0.88 -7.21 30.97
N HIS A 96 -2.10 -7.57 31.40
CA HIS A 96 -2.40 -8.32 32.61
C HIS A 96 -2.16 -9.83 32.58
N HIS A 97 -1.89 -10.48 31.44
CA HIS A 97 -1.50 -11.90 31.43
C HIS A 97 -0.73 -12.31 30.18
N HIS A 98 0.22 -13.23 30.41
CA HIS A 98 0.95 -14.04 29.42
C HIS A 98 0.25 -15.38 29.22
#